data_AF-A0A4Y2STK3-F1
#
_entry.id   AF-A0A4Y2STK3-F1
#
_cell.length_a   1.000
_cell.length_b   1.000
_cell.length_c   1.000
_cell.angle_alpha   90.00
_cell.angle_beta   90.00
_cell.angle_gamma   90.00
#
_symmetry.space_group_name_H-M   'P 1'
#
loop_
_entity.id
_entity.type
_entity.pdbx_description
1 polymer ?
#
loop_
_entity_poly.entity_id
_entity_poly.type
_entity_poly.pdbx_seq_one_letter_code
_entity_poly.pdbx_strand_id
1 'polypeptide(L)'
;MYYEFRNKLSATECHQKMCENLGINTVSYDTVKVWFRKFKAGNFDIEDEPRSCRPIEVDCEQLKQIIDQDRNASTRTIALELDVCHKTIVNALKRTN
;
A
#
# COMPACT_ATOMS: atom_id res chain seq x y z
N MET A 1 -12.32 15.18 -10.59
CA MET A 1 -12.52 14.03 -11.51
C MET A 1 -13.88 13.36 -11.37
N TYR A 2 -14.29 12.96 -10.15
CA TYR A 2 -15.57 12.29 -9.97
C TYR A 2 -16.77 13.16 -10.36
N TYR A 3 -16.74 14.44 -10.01
CA TYR A 3 -17.78 15.41 -10.40
C TYR A 3 -17.92 15.52 -11.93
N GLU A 4 -16.80 15.58 -12.64
CA GLU A 4 -16.71 15.68 -14.10
C GLU A 4 -17.23 14.40 -14.76
N PHE A 5 -16.87 13.24 -14.19
CA PHE A 5 -17.41 11.95 -14.61
C PHE A 5 -18.93 11.87 -14.45
N ARG A 6 -19.48 12.36 -13.33
CA ARG A 6 -20.93 12.44 -13.09
C ARG A 6 -21.64 13.34 -14.11
N ASN A 7 -20.99 14.41 -14.54
CA ASN A 7 -21.45 15.31 -15.60
C ASN A 7 -21.24 14.76 -17.03
N LYS A 8 -20.91 13.47 -17.17
CA LYS A 8 -20.72 12.78 -18.46
C LYS A 8 -19.61 13.38 -19.33
N LEU A 9 -18.68 14.11 -18.73
CA LEU A 9 -17.48 14.59 -19.43
C LEU A 9 -16.55 13.41 -19.71
N SER A 10 -15.77 13.53 -20.78
CA SER A 10 -14.71 12.60 -21.12
C SER A 10 -13.47 12.80 -20.23
N ALA A 11 -12.59 11.80 -20.20
CA ALA A 11 -11.31 11.89 -19.49
C ALA A 11 -10.43 13.04 -20.03
N THR A 12 -10.52 13.31 -21.34
CA THR A 12 -9.77 14.39 -21.99
C THR A 12 -10.28 15.76 -21.54
N GLU A 13 -11.60 15.98 -21.55
CA GLU A 13 -12.21 17.23 -21.05
C GLU A 13 -11.94 17.44 -19.55
N CYS A 14 -11.98 16.37 -18.75
CA CYS A 14 -11.63 16.43 -17.35
C CYS A 14 -10.17 16.86 -17.15
N HIS A 15 -9.23 16.26 -17.88
CA HIS A 15 -7.81 16.62 -17.79
C HIS A 15 -7.58 18.08 -18.19
N GLN A 16 -8.16 18.53 -19.30
CA GLN A 16 -8.05 19.91 -19.76
C GLN A 16 -8.57 20.89 -18.70
N LYS A 17 -9.79 20.67 -18.18
CA LYS A 17 -10.36 21.51 -17.12
C LYS A 17 -9.52 21.53 -15.85
N MET A 18 -8.91 20.40 -15.48
CA MET A 18 -8.03 20.34 -14.31
C MET A 18 -6.75 21.15 -14.54
N CYS A 19 -6.16 21.07 -15.73
CA CYS A 19 -4.98 21.88 -16.09
C CYS A 19 -5.30 23.38 -16.14
N GLU A 20 -6.47 23.75 -16.68
CA GLU A 20 -6.94 25.14 -16.74
C GLU A 20 -7.21 25.72 -15.35
N ASN A 21 -7.86 24.96 -14.46
CA ASN A 21 -8.29 25.47 -13.16
C ASN A 21 -7.21 25.39 -12.08
N LEU A 22 -6.35 24.36 -12.12
CA LEU A 22 -5.41 24.04 -11.03
C LEU A 22 -3.94 24.21 -11.42
N GLY A 23 -3.66 24.51 -12.69
CA GLY A 23 -2.31 24.65 -13.22
C GLY A 23 -1.86 23.49 -14.09
N ILE A 24 -0.90 23.79 -14.97
CA ILE A 24 -0.29 22.80 -15.87
C ILE A 24 0.45 21.76 -15.01
N ASN A 25 0.28 20.48 -15.36
CA ASN A 25 0.88 19.31 -14.68
C ASN A 25 0.35 18.97 -13.28
N THR A 26 -0.78 19.53 -12.82
CA THR A 26 -1.38 19.14 -11.53
C THR A 26 -1.75 17.66 -11.48
N VAL A 27 -2.24 17.10 -12.58
CA VAL A 27 -2.54 15.68 -12.74
C VAL A 27 -2.13 15.25 -14.14
N SER A 28 -1.46 14.11 -14.28
CA SER A 28 -1.20 13.51 -15.59
C SER A 28 -2.47 12.95 -16.23
N TYR A 29 -2.52 12.94 -17.56
CA TYR A 29 -3.62 12.31 -18.30
C TYR A 29 -3.81 10.83 -17.96
N ASP A 30 -2.72 10.10 -17.69
CA ASP A 30 -2.78 8.69 -17.27
C ASP A 30 -3.49 8.51 -15.93
N THR A 31 -3.25 9.38 -14.95
CA THR A 31 -3.97 9.36 -13.68
C THR A 31 -5.46 9.60 -13.89
N VAL A 32 -5.84 10.54 -14.75
CA VAL A 32 -7.25 10.79 -15.08
C VAL A 32 -7.90 9.54 -15.71
N LYS A 33 -7.22 8.87 -16.63
CA LYS A 33 -7.71 7.61 -17.22
C LYS A 33 -7.91 6.52 -16.18
N VAL A 34 -6.99 6.34 -15.24
CA VAL A 34 -7.10 5.34 -14.16
C VAL A 34 -8.34 5.60 -13.31
N TRP A 35 -8.55 6.85 -12.86
CA TRP A 35 -9.73 7.22 -12.10
C TRP A 35 -11.03 7.01 -12.89
N PHE A 36 -11.07 7.38 -14.16
CA PHE A 36 -12.24 7.15 -15.02
C PHE A 36 -12.54 5.66 -15.20
N ARG A 37 -11.53 4.81 -15.26
CA ARG A 37 -11.73 3.34 -15.27
C ARG A 37 -12.32 2.84 -13.95
N LYS A 38 -11.80 3.31 -12.81
CA LYS A 38 -12.36 2.99 -11.48
C LYS A 38 -13.84 3.39 -11.39
N PHE A 39 -14.18 4.61 -11.78
CA PHE A 39 -15.57 5.09 -11.73
C PHE A 39 -16.51 4.32 -12.67
N LYS A 40 -16.03 3.92 -13.87
CA LYS A 40 -16.80 3.04 -14.77
C LYS A 40 -17.03 1.65 -14.19
N ALA A 41 -16.10 1.15 -13.38
CA ALA A 41 -16.22 -0.12 -12.66
C ALA A 41 -17.09 0.00 -11.39
N GLY A 42 -17.64 1.18 -11.08
CA GLY A 42 -18.44 1.42 -9.87
C GLY A 42 -17.60 1.60 -8.60
N ASN A 43 -16.26 1.67 -8.71
CA ASN A 43 -15.41 2.00 -7.58
C ASN A 43 -15.29 3.52 -7.45
N PHE A 44 -15.91 4.07 -6.41
CA PHE A 44 -15.89 5.48 -6.05
C PHE A 44 -15.07 5.78 -4.80
N ASP A 45 -14.35 4.79 -4.28
CA ASP A 45 -13.46 4.97 -3.16
C ASP A 45 -12.30 5.89 -3.59
N ILE A 46 -12.11 6.95 -2.81
CA ILE A 46 -11.07 7.96 -3.04
C ILE A 46 -9.81 7.65 -2.25
N GLU A 47 -9.90 6.80 -1.24
CA GLU A 47 -8.77 6.42 -0.40
C GLU A 47 -7.79 5.54 -1.19
N ASP A 48 -6.51 5.66 -0.85
CA ASP A 48 -5.49 4.75 -1.37
C ASP A 48 -5.82 3.33 -0.85
N GLU A 49 -5.93 2.38 -1.77
CA GLU A 49 -5.95 0.97 -1.39
C GLU A 49 -4.70 0.65 -0.56
N PRO A 50 -4.80 -0.26 0.44
CA PRO A 50 -3.66 -0.66 1.24
C PRO A 50 -2.49 -1.01 0.32
N ARG A 51 -1.41 -0.24 0.42
CA ARG A 51 -0.23 -0.47 -0.41
C ARG A 51 0.28 -1.87 -0.11
N SER A 52 0.60 -2.62 -1.16
CA SER A 52 1.33 -3.87 -1.02
C SER A 52 2.70 -3.57 -0.40
N CYS A 53 2.79 -3.71 0.92
CA CYS A 53 4.07 -3.77 1.59
C CYS A 53 4.74 -5.08 1.19
N ARG A 54 6.08 -5.09 1.12
CA ARG A 54 6.81 -6.36 1.00
C ARG A 54 6.39 -7.25 2.18
N PRO A 55 5.84 -8.45 1.94
CA PRO A 55 5.59 -9.40 3.01
C PRO A 55 6.91 -9.67 3.74
N ILE A 56 6.87 -9.62 5.07
CA ILE A 56 7.97 -10.14 5.88
C ILE A 56 7.71 -11.64 5.93
N GLU A 57 8.48 -12.43 5.19
CA GLU A 57 8.43 -13.89 5.20
C GLU A 57 9.03 -14.42 6.51
N VAL A 58 8.34 -14.18 7.62
CA VAL A 58 8.62 -14.86 8.88
C VAL A 58 7.36 -15.59 9.26
N ASP A 59 7.49 -16.88 9.53
CA ASP A 59 6.42 -17.64 10.14
C ASP A 59 6.14 -17.07 11.54
N CYS A 60 5.03 -16.35 11.65
CA CYS A 60 4.62 -15.70 12.89
C CYS A 60 4.29 -16.70 14.00
N GLU A 61 3.90 -17.94 13.68
CA GLU A 61 3.62 -18.97 14.67
C GLU A 61 4.92 -19.53 15.24
N GLN A 62 5.90 -19.85 14.38
CA GLN A 62 7.23 -20.28 14.82
C GLN A 62 7.94 -19.20 15.65
N LEU A 63 7.87 -17.93 15.20
CA LEU A 63 8.43 -16.82 15.95
C LEU A 63 7.82 -16.69 17.35
N LYS A 64 6.49 -16.85 17.47
CA LYS A 64 5.80 -16.82 18.77
C LYS A 64 6.22 -17.98 19.65
N GLN A 65 6.33 -19.19 19.11
CA GLN A 65 6.78 -20.36 19.88
C GLN A 65 8.18 -20.15 20.47
N ILE A 66 9.12 -19.60 19.70
CA ILE A 66 10.49 -19.32 20.18
C ILE A 66 10.45 -18.28 21.31
N ILE A 67 9.65 -17.22 21.17
CA ILE A 67 9.49 -16.18 22.20
C ILE A 67 8.83 -16.72 23.47
N ASP A 68 7.85 -17.61 23.33
CA ASP A 68 7.15 -18.24 24.46
C ASP A 68 8.04 -19.26 25.20
N GLN A 69 8.94 -19.94 24.47
CA GLN A 69 9.93 -20.84 25.06
C GLN A 69 11.06 -20.10 25.77
N ASP A 70 11.61 -19.06 25.14
CA ASP A 70 12.65 -18.21 25.73
C ASP A 70 12.42 -16.73 25.41
N ARG A 71 11.79 -16.04 26.37
CA ARG A 71 11.50 -14.60 26.27
C ARG A 71 12.77 -13.73 26.23
N ASN A 72 13.92 -14.26 26.65
CA ASN A 72 15.20 -13.55 26.67
C ASN A 72 16.08 -13.87 25.45
N ALA A 73 15.59 -14.68 24.50
CA ALA A 73 16.30 -15.01 23.29
C ALA A 73 16.69 -13.76 22.49
N SER A 74 17.94 -13.70 22.05
CA SER A 74 18.41 -12.56 21.26
C SER A 74 17.82 -12.61 19.85
N THR A 75 17.52 -11.44 19.27
CA THR A 75 17.04 -11.34 17.88
C THR A 75 17.99 -11.97 16.85
N ARG A 76 19.30 -12.05 17.14
CA ARG A 76 20.27 -12.75 16.30
C ARG A 76 20.13 -14.27 16.40
N THR A 77 19.89 -14.79 17.61
CA THR A 77 19.68 -16.22 17.84
C THR A 77 18.44 -16.70 17.10
N ILE A 78 17.33 -15.97 17.25
CA ILE A 78 16.06 -16.28 16.56
C ILE A 78 16.22 -16.23 15.04
N ALA A 79 16.99 -15.26 14.53
CA ALA A 79 17.25 -15.14 13.10
C ALA A 79 18.05 -16.33 12.53
N LEU A 80 19.01 -16.86 13.30
CA LEU A 80 19.76 -18.05 12.94
C LEU A 80 18.89 -19.31 12.96
N GLU A 81 18.02 -19.43 13.98
CA GLU A 81 17.12 -20.58 14.15
C GLU A 81 16.06 -20.65 13.04
N LEU A 82 15.52 -19.50 12.63
CA LEU A 82 14.53 -19.39 11.57
C LEU A 82 15.14 -19.24 10.17
N ASP A 83 16.47 -19.26 10.03
CA ASP A 83 17.20 -19.03 8.78
C ASP A 83 16.74 -17.78 8.01
N VAL A 84 16.54 -16.67 8.73
CA VAL A 84 16.12 -15.39 8.15
C VAL A 84 17.10 -14.27 8.51
N CYS A 85 17.06 -13.18 7.74
CA CYS A 85 17.87 -12.01 8.07
C CYS A 85 17.46 -11.42 9.43
N HIS A 86 18.45 -11.03 10.24
CA HIS A 86 18.25 -10.35 11.53
C HIS A 86 17.26 -9.16 11.44
N LYS A 87 17.35 -8.38 10.37
CA LYS A 87 16.46 -7.23 10.14
C LYS A 87 15.00 -7.65 9.99
N THR A 88 14.76 -8.84 9.45
CA THR A 88 13.43 -9.43 9.27
C THR A 88 12.78 -9.72 10.63
N ILE A 89 13.52 -10.33 11.57
CA ILE A 89 13.05 -10.56 12.95
C ILE A 89 12.79 -9.25 13.70
N VAL A 90 13.71 -8.27 13.60
CA VAL A 90 13.53 -6.96 14.23
C VAL A 90 12.27 -6.25 13.74
N ASN A 91 11.97 -6.34 12.44
CA ASN A 91 10.78 -5.73 11.87
C ASN A 91 9.50 -6.51 12.23
N ALA A 92 9.56 -7.84 12.29
CA ALA A 92 8.45 -8.69 12.72
C ALA A 92 8.05 -8.37 14.18
N LEU A 93 9.03 -8.31 15.09
CA LEU A 93 8.81 -7.98 16.49
C LEU A 93 8.16 -6.61 16.71
N LYS A 94 8.55 -5.60 15.90
CA LYS A 94 7.95 -4.25 15.92
C LYS A 94 6.49 -4.22 15.47
N ARG A 95 6.01 -5.22 14.74
CA ARG A 95 4.61 -5.30 14.28
C ARG A 95 3.72 -6.03 15.27
N THR A 96 4.29 -6.87 16.14
CA THR A 96 3.58 -7.67 17.15
C THR A 96 3.32 -6.96 18.48
N ASN A 97 3.89 -5.77 18.70
CA ASN A 97 3.68 -4.93 19.89
C ASN A 97 2.98 -3.63 19.50
#